data_AF-A0AA35QU39-F1
#
_entry.id   AF-A0AA35QU39-F1
#
_cell.length_a   1.000
_cell.length_b   1.000
_cell.length_c   1.000
_cell.angle_alpha   90.00
_cell.angle_beta   90.00
_cell.angle_gamma   90.00
#
_symmetry.space_group_name_H-M   'P 1'
#
loop_
_entity.id
_entity.type
_entity.pdbx_description
1 polymer ?
#
loop_
_entity_poly.entity_id
_entity_poly.type
_entity_poly.pdbx_seq_one_letter_code
_entity_poly.pdbx_strand_id
1 'polypeptide(L)'
;MIHFHPLPVPLVRNVIYTTPFLHMRYDGTDCALMVTPSDTVQHFESRHGNFLMSFTSRYKQEFGFIIPERSIIVDDVRIRGIGRARTVSQTKLPEAQVLPTVLEVVNCYFDGENMSTQVFKLGDLTFGHSLDGPAVLVDESSTILVEPGCTARITQYGDVEIMVGQDIKRDLGPELDTIRLSVFSHRFMSIAEQMGRVLHWRDERPVQERLMEHRRTAVAGNKQNPLGST
;
A
#
# COMPACT_ATOMS: atom_id res chain seq x y z
N MET A 1 17.42 13.70 15.97
CA MET A 1 18.36 14.02 14.87
C MET A 1 18.48 12.75 14.05
N ILE A 2 17.80 12.66 12.92
CA ILE A 2 17.75 11.43 12.11
C ILE A 2 18.98 11.43 11.20
N HIS A 3 19.93 10.55 11.50
CA HIS A 3 21.11 10.32 10.66
C HIS A 3 20.70 9.52 9.43
N PHE A 4 20.85 10.12 8.24
CA PHE A 4 20.79 9.40 6.98
C PHE A 4 22.19 8.86 6.66
N HIS A 5 22.34 7.54 6.63
CA HIS A 5 23.54 6.93 6.06
C HIS A 5 23.58 7.19 4.55
N PRO A 6 24.72 7.62 3.98
CA PRO A 6 24.85 7.85 2.55
C PRO A 6 24.78 6.52 1.79
N LEU A 7 23.98 6.49 0.73
CA LEU A 7 23.88 5.35 -0.19
C LEU A 7 25.24 5.08 -0.86
N PRO A 8 25.65 3.80 -1.03
CA PRO A 8 27.00 3.43 -1.47
C PRO A 8 27.27 3.63 -2.97
N VAL A 9 26.36 4.26 -3.73
CA VAL A 9 26.52 4.42 -5.19
C VAL A 9 26.08 5.82 -5.61
N PRO A 10 26.93 6.62 -6.29
CA PRO A 10 26.54 7.92 -6.80
C PRO A 10 25.48 7.75 -7.91
N LEU A 11 24.27 8.28 -7.68
CA LEU A 11 23.23 8.34 -8.68
C LEU A 11 23.65 9.30 -9.79
N VAL A 12 23.95 8.77 -10.98
CA VAL A 12 24.25 9.57 -12.18
C VAL A 12 22.99 10.38 -12.54
N ARG A 13 23.14 11.68 -12.82
CA ARG A 13 22.03 12.63 -13.09
C ARG A 13 21.04 12.19 -14.19
N ASN A 14 21.41 11.26 -15.05
CA ASN A 14 20.58 10.76 -16.17
C ASN A 14 19.63 9.59 -15.82
N VAL A 15 19.48 9.20 -14.55
CA VAL A 15 18.61 8.08 -14.13
C VAL A 15 17.48 8.50 -13.18
N ILE A 16 17.26 9.82 -13.05
CA ILE A 16 16.24 10.38 -12.14
C ILE A 16 15.05 10.88 -12.97
N TYR A 17 13.90 10.23 -12.80
CA TYR A 17 12.63 10.67 -13.37
C TYR A 17 11.90 11.52 -12.34
N THR A 18 11.40 12.68 -12.75
CA THR A 18 10.61 13.55 -11.85
C THR A 18 9.17 13.61 -12.29
N THR A 19 8.25 13.50 -11.34
CA THR A 19 6.82 13.64 -11.57
C THR A 19 6.28 14.76 -10.68
N PRO A 20 5.70 15.83 -11.24
CA PRO A 20 5.10 16.90 -10.47
C PRO A 20 3.68 16.53 -10.03
N PHE A 21 3.32 17.01 -8.84
CA PHE A 21 2.00 16.88 -8.24
C PHE A 21 1.57 18.25 -7.71
N LEU A 22 0.30 18.59 -7.86
CA LEU A 22 -0.32 19.74 -7.22
C LEU A 22 -1.35 19.27 -6.21
N HIS A 23 -1.36 19.86 -5.02
CA HIS A 23 -2.50 19.76 -4.11
C HIS A 23 -3.50 20.85 -4.45
N MET A 24 -4.67 20.45 -4.94
CA MET A 24 -5.70 21.36 -5.43
C MET A 24 -7.00 21.16 -4.65
N ARG A 25 -7.73 22.25 -4.41
CA ARG A 25 -9.07 22.23 -3.81
C ARG A 25 -9.92 23.36 -4.34
N TYR A 26 -11.24 23.26 -4.17
CA TYR A 26 -12.12 24.39 -4.40
C TYR A 26 -11.95 25.41 -3.27
N ASP A 27 -12.06 26.70 -3.62
CA ASP A 27 -12.02 27.76 -2.63
C ASP A 27 -13.14 27.57 -1.59
N GLY A 28 -12.83 27.79 -0.31
CA GLY A 28 -13.76 27.55 0.80
C GLY A 28 -14.04 26.08 1.13
N THR A 29 -13.36 25.11 0.51
CA THR A 29 -13.37 23.71 0.98
C THR A 29 -12.07 23.36 1.71
N ASP A 30 -12.12 22.37 2.60
CA ASP A 30 -10.96 21.90 3.39
C ASP A 30 -10.32 20.61 2.83
N CYS A 31 -10.87 20.11 1.71
CA CYS A 31 -10.41 18.88 1.09
C CYS A 31 -9.56 19.17 -0.15
N ALA A 32 -8.24 19.04 0.00
CA ALA A 32 -7.28 19.07 -1.10
C ALA A 32 -6.98 17.67 -1.65
N LEU A 33 -7.00 17.57 -2.98
CA LEU A 33 -6.65 16.37 -3.72
C LEU A 33 -5.29 16.56 -4.39
N MET A 34 -4.39 15.59 -4.18
CA MET A 34 -3.13 15.53 -4.90
C MET A 34 -3.39 15.07 -6.33
N VAL A 35 -2.94 15.80 -7.34
CA VAL A 35 -3.15 15.46 -8.75
C VAL A 35 -1.86 15.50 -9.53
N THR A 36 -1.69 14.50 -10.40
CA THR A 36 -0.68 14.51 -11.47
C THR A 36 -1.27 15.14 -12.72
N PRO A 37 -0.43 15.76 -13.56
CA PRO A 37 -0.90 16.25 -14.83
C PRO A 37 -1.38 15.10 -15.71
N SER A 38 -2.42 15.37 -16.50
CA SER A 38 -2.83 14.49 -17.59
C SER A 38 -2.08 14.89 -18.87
N ASP A 39 -1.54 13.89 -19.57
CA ASP A 39 -0.83 14.05 -20.86
C ASP A 39 -1.79 14.16 -22.06
N THR A 40 -3.11 14.16 -21.82
CA THR A 40 -4.12 13.84 -22.84
C THR A 40 -4.49 15.02 -23.76
N VAL A 41 -3.89 16.21 -23.63
CA VAL A 41 -4.31 17.39 -24.43
C VAL A 41 -3.11 18.13 -25.03
N GLN A 42 -3.14 18.40 -26.35
CA GLN A 42 -2.07 19.05 -27.11
C GLN A 42 -1.89 20.55 -26.82
N HIS A 43 -2.81 21.17 -26.06
CA HIS A 43 -2.73 22.57 -25.63
C HIS A 43 -2.67 22.60 -24.11
N PHE A 44 -1.49 22.87 -23.58
CA PHE A 44 -1.25 22.88 -22.14
C PHE A 44 -1.28 24.31 -21.59
N GLU A 45 -2.07 24.54 -20.54
CA GLU A 45 -1.98 25.78 -19.75
C GLU A 45 -0.70 25.85 -18.90
N SER A 46 -0.01 24.71 -18.73
CA SER A 46 1.26 24.62 -18.02
C SER A 46 2.27 23.76 -18.77
N ARG A 47 3.57 24.03 -18.58
CA ARG A 47 4.67 23.22 -19.17
C ARG A 47 4.61 21.73 -18.80
N HIS A 48 3.85 21.37 -17.78
CA HIS A 48 3.81 20.03 -17.18
C HIS A 48 2.50 19.29 -17.45
N GLY A 49 1.54 19.88 -18.18
CA GLY A 49 0.26 19.24 -18.51
C GLY A 49 -0.97 19.96 -17.93
N ASN A 50 -2.15 19.34 -18.03
CA ASN A 50 -3.40 19.91 -17.54
C ASN A 50 -3.77 19.35 -16.15
N PHE A 51 -3.50 20.14 -15.11
CA PHE A 51 -3.85 19.78 -13.73
C PHE A 51 -5.33 20.02 -13.40
N LEU A 52 -5.96 21.00 -14.04
CA LEU A 52 -7.38 21.34 -13.83
C LEU A 52 -8.30 20.19 -14.22
N MET A 53 -8.05 19.57 -15.37
CA MET A 53 -8.80 18.42 -15.86
C MET A 53 -8.62 17.21 -14.93
N SER A 54 -7.37 16.91 -14.54
CA SER A 54 -7.07 15.84 -13.57
C SER A 54 -7.78 16.06 -12.24
N PHE A 55 -7.77 17.30 -11.72
CA PHE A 55 -8.48 17.66 -10.51
C PHE A 55 -9.98 17.49 -10.63
N THR A 56 -10.59 18.05 -11.66
CA THR A 56 -12.06 17.98 -11.84
C THR A 56 -12.53 16.54 -11.99
N SER A 57 -11.81 15.72 -12.77
CA SER A 57 -12.10 14.30 -12.95
C SER A 57 -11.98 13.52 -11.64
N ARG A 58 -10.85 13.69 -10.93
CA ARG A 58 -10.61 13.03 -9.64
C ARG A 58 -11.60 13.46 -8.57
N TYR A 59 -11.94 14.75 -8.51
CA TYR A 59 -12.92 15.29 -7.57
C TYR A 59 -14.31 14.72 -7.85
N LYS A 60 -14.73 14.63 -9.13
CA LYS A 60 -15.99 13.99 -9.51
C LYS A 60 -16.02 12.50 -9.19
N GLN A 61 -14.89 11.80 -9.33
CA GLN A 61 -14.78 10.38 -8.98
C GLN A 61 -14.88 10.16 -7.46
N GLU A 62 -14.22 11.02 -6.67
CA GLU A 62 -14.17 10.89 -5.20
C GLU A 62 -15.49 11.33 -4.53
N PHE A 63 -16.08 12.45 -5.00
CA PHE A 63 -17.23 13.08 -4.35
C PHE A 63 -18.53 13.00 -5.15
N GLY A 64 -18.50 12.57 -6.41
CA GLY A 64 -19.67 12.41 -7.27
C GLY A 64 -20.18 13.69 -7.94
N PHE A 65 -19.62 14.86 -7.65
CA PHE A 65 -20.04 16.15 -8.21
C PHE A 65 -18.84 17.07 -8.48
N ILE A 66 -19.09 18.20 -9.14
CA ILE A 66 -18.14 19.31 -9.30
C ILE A 66 -18.81 20.59 -8.79
N ILE A 67 -18.03 21.58 -8.36
CA ILE A 67 -18.56 22.88 -7.93
C ILE A 67 -18.34 23.88 -9.07
N PRO A 68 -19.35 24.11 -9.93
CA PRO A 68 -19.20 25.06 -11.03
C PRO A 68 -18.95 26.48 -10.49
N GLU A 69 -18.22 27.29 -11.27
CA GLU A 69 -17.93 28.70 -10.97
C GLU A 69 -17.11 28.97 -9.70
N ARG A 70 -16.68 27.93 -8.98
CA ARG A 70 -15.82 28.06 -7.81
C ARG A 70 -14.35 28.01 -8.22
N SER A 71 -13.59 29.00 -7.77
CA SER A 71 -12.14 29.04 -8.00
C SER A 71 -11.46 27.83 -7.40
N ILE A 72 -10.43 27.33 -8.08
CA ILE A 72 -9.62 26.21 -7.60
C ILE A 72 -8.28 26.78 -7.13
N ILE A 73 -7.90 26.45 -5.90
CA ILE A 73 -6.70 26.91 -5.24
C ILE A 73 -5.68 25.77 -5.24
N VAL A 74 -4.41 26.11 -5.49
CA VAL A 74 -3.27 25.22 -5.29
C VAL A 74 -2.68 25.53 -3.91
N ASP A 75 -2.76 24.58 -2.98
CA ASP A 75 -2.21 24.75 -1.64
C ASP A 75 -0.69 24.48 -1.62
N ASP A 76 -0.24 23.42 -2.31
CA ASP A 76 1.17 23.05 -2.38
C ASP A 76 1.57 22.36 -3.69
N VAL A 77 2.89 22.39 -3.94
CA VAL A 77 3.55 21.76 -5.09
C VAL A 77 4.50 20.68 -4.57
N ARG A 78 4.32 19.44 -5.05
CA ARG A 78 5.16 18.30 -4.67
C ARG A 78 5.83 17.69 -5.90
N ILE A 79 7.13 17.45 -5.80
CA ILE A 79 7.89 16.76 -6.86
C ILE A 79 8.36 15.40 -6.33
N ARG A 80 8.05 14.32 -7.06
CA ARG A 80 8.59 12.98 -6.78
C ARG A 80 9.75 12.72 -7.71
N GLY A 81 10.95 12.55 -7.17
CA GLY A 81 12.11 12.05 -7.91
C GLY A 81 12.26 10.54 -7.70
N ILE A 82 12.32 9.77 -8.80
CA ILE A 82 12.55 8.33 -8.79
C ILE A 82 13.90 8.07 -9.45
N GLY A 83 14.88 7.65 -8.65
CA GLY A 83 16.14 7.10 -9.16
C GLY A 83 15.99 5.60 -9.41
N ARG A 84 16.27 5.13 -10.64
CA ARG A 84 16.31 3.68 -10.90
C ARG A 84 17.67 3.11 -10.50
N ALA A 85 17.68 2.26 -9.48
CA ALA A 85 18.77 1.32 -9.28
C ALA A 85 18.60 0.12 -10.23
N ARG A 86 19.66 -0.65 -10.48
CA ARG A 86 19.55 -1.90 -11.27
C ARG A 86 18.49 -2.80 -10.65
N THR A 87 17.47 -3.13 -11.42
CA THR A 87 16.45 -4.12 -11.04
C THR A 87 17.14 -5.47 -10.84
N VAL A 88 16.85 -6.14 -9.73
CA VAL A 88 17.21 -7.55 -9.55
C VAL A 88 16.38 -8.34 -10.55
N SER A 89 17.03 -8.95 -11.54
CA SER A 89 16.34 -9.86 -12.46
C SER A 89 15.96 -11.11 -11.68
N GLN A 90 14.67 -11.47 -11.70
CA GLN A 90 14.26 -12.78 -11.21
C GLN A 90 14.79 -13.85 -12.17
N THR A 91 15.33 -14.94 -11.61
CA THR A 91 15.79 -16.10 -12.38
C THR A 91 14.59 -17.01 -12.61
N LYS A 92 14.37 -17.43 -13.85
CA LYS A 92 13.31 -18.39 -14.17
C LYS A 92 13.71 -19.79 -13.73
N LEU A 93 12.78 -20.50 -13.10
CA LEU A 93 12.94 -21.92 -12.83
C LEU A 93 12.79 -22.73 -14.12
N PRO A 94 13.47 -23.87 -14.24
CA PRO A 94 13.25 -24.82 -15.33
C PRO A 94 11.83 -25.39 -15.27
N GLU A 95 11.28 -25.80 -16.41
CA GLU A 95 10.01 -26.52 -16.46
C GLU A 95 10.12 -27.90 -15.81
N ALA A 96 9.06 -28.31 -15.12
CA ALA A 96 8.92 -29.62 -14.51
C ALA A 96 8.90 -30.72 -15.59
N GLN A 97 9.91 -31.58 -15.57
CA GLN A 97 9.98 -32.78 -16.42
C GLN A 97 9.66 -34.07 -15.66
N VAL A 98 9.75 -34.02 -14.34
CA VAL A 98 9.60 -35.17 -13.43
C VAL A 98 8.56 -34.82 -12.39
N LEU A 99 7.86 -35.84 -11.89
CA LEU A 99 6.96 -35.69 -10.75
C LEU A 99 7.71 -35.19 -9.51
N PRO A 100 7.06 -34.39 -8.66
CA PRO A 100 7.66 -33.87 -7.45
C PRO A 100 8.03 -35.01 -6.50
N THR A 101 9.22 -34.93 -5.89
CA THR A 101 9.70 -35.97 -4.97
C THR A 101 9.09 -35.76 -3.60
N VAL A 102 8.41 -36.78 -3.10
CA VAL A 102 7.86 -36.79 -1.74
C VAL A 102 9.01 -37.01 -0.75
N LEU A 103 9.18 -36.08 0.18
CA LEU A 103 10.21 -36.14 1.21
C LEU A 103 9.80 -37.10 2.33
N GLU A 104 8.56 -36.95 2.80
CA GLU A 104 7.95 -37.83 3.79
C GLU A 104 6.42 -37.77 3.70
N VAL A 105 5.76 -38.69 4.37
CA VAL A 105 4.29 -38.72 4.51
C VAL A 105 3.97 -38.67 6.00
N VAL A 106 3.20 -37.66 6.40
CA VAL A 106 2.82 -37.41 7.78
C VAL A 106 1.29 -37.44 7.92
N ASN A 107 0.79 -37.76 9.11
CA ASN A 107 -0.64 -37.67 9.39
C ASN A 107 -0.97 -36.27 9.91
N CYS A 108 -1.82 -35.54 9.20
CA CYS A 108 -2.35 -34.25 9.63
C CYS A 108 -3.84 -34.37 9.94
N TYR A 109 -4.33 -33.59 10.88
CA TYR A 109 -5.73 -33.60 11.29
C TYR A 109 -6.48 -32.45 10.64
N PHE A 110 -7.48 -32.76 9.81
CA PHE A 110 -8.35 -31.80 9.12
C PHE A 110 -9.81 -32.14 9.41
N ASP A 111 -10.63 -31.14 9.76
CA ASP A 111 -12.10 -31.27 9.91
C ASP A 111 -12.62 -32.47 10.73
N GLY A 112 -11.84 -32.96 11.71
CA GLY A 112 -12.24 -34.10 12.53
C GLY A 112 -11.59 -35.43 12.14
N GLU A 113 -10.85 -35.48 11.04
CA GLU A 113 -10.27 -36.70 10.49
C GLU A 113 -8.75 -36.58 10.33
N ASN A 114 -8.03 -37.70 10.54
CA ASN A 114 -6.61 -37.78 10.22
C ASN A 114 -6.45 -38.14 8.74
N MET A 115 -5.76 -37.28 7.97
CA MET A 115 -5.46 -37.49 6.56
C MET A 115 -3.96 -37.62 6.33
N SER A 116 -3.60 -38.63 5.54
CA SER A 116 -2.22 -38.84 5.07
C SER A 116 -1.81 -37.68 4.16
N THR A 117 -0.79 -36.94 4.56
CA THR A 117 -0.36 -35.67 3.97
C THR A 117 1.07 -35.78 3.46
N GLN A 118 1.29 -35.47 2.19
CA GLN A 118 2.61 -35.56 1.56
C GLN A 118 3.41 -34.30 1.84
N VAL A 119 4.66 -34.47 2.26
CA VAL A 119 5.59 -33.37 2.52
C VAL A 119 6.57 -33.25 1.36
N PHE A 120 6.71 -32.03 0.84
CA PHE A 120 7.61 -31.69 -0.26
C PHE A 120 8.58 -30.61 0.19
N LYS A 121 9.81 -30.64 -0.31
CA LYS A 121 10.75 -29.54 -0.15
C LYS A 121 10.52 -28.52 -1.25
N LEU A 122 10.25 -27.26 -0.89
CA LEU A 122 9.93 -26.21 -1.87
C LEU A 122 11.07 -25.99 -2.88
N GLY A 123 12.33 -26.09 -2.42
CA GLY A 123 13.51 -25.95 -3.28
C GLY A 123 13.69 -27.05 -4.34
N ASP A 124 13.00 -28.19 -4.21
CA ASP A 124 13.06 -29.28 -5.19
C ASP A 124 11.92 -29.19 -6.23
N LEU A 125 10.96 -28.27 -6.02
CA LEU A 125 9.85 -28.05 -6.93
C LEU A 125 10.24 -27.05 -8.03
N THR A 126 9.75 -27.30 -9.24
CA THR A 126 10.07 -26.50 -10.42
C THR A 126 8.81 -26.01 -11.13
N PHE A 127 8.97 -25.13 -12.12
CA PHE A 127 7.85 -24.46 -12.76
C PHE A 127 6.89 -25.47 -13.39
N GLY A 128 5.61 -25.37 -13.05
CA GLY A 128 4.56 -26.24 -13.57
C GLY A 128 4.20 -27.42 -12.67
N HIS A 129 4.93 -27.66 -11.57
CA HIS A 129 4.45 -28.59 -10.54
C HIS A 129 3.13 -28.10 -9.95
N SER A 130 2.17 -29.03 -9.90
CA SER A 130 0.85 -28.84 -9.30
C SER A 130 0.64 -29.93 -8.26
N LEU A 131 0.26 -29.51 -7.06
CA LEU A 131 0.13 -30.37 -5.89
C LEU A 131 -1.27 -30.18 -5.32
N ASP A 132 -2.06 -31.25 -5.38
CA ASP A 132 -3.38 -31.26 -4.76
C ASP A 132 -3.25 -31.53 -3.26
N GLY A 133 -3.99 -30.78 -2.45
CA GLY A 133 -4.02 -30.96 -1.00
C GLY A 133 -4.74 -32.25 -0.58
N PRO A 134 -4.41 -32.82 0.60
CA PRO A 134 -3.54 -32.26 1.62
C PRO A 134 -2.04 -32.46 1.32
N ALA A 135 -1.28 -31.37 1.33
CA ALA A 135 0.17 -31.37 1.13
C ALA A 135 0.88 -30.32 2.01
N VAL A 136 2.12 -30.56 2.38
CA VAL A 136 2.96 -29.61 3.13
C VAL A 136 4.19 -29.28 2.30
N LEU A 137 4.45 -27.99 2.08
CA LEU A 137 5.66 -27.49 1.44
C LEU A 137 6.57 -26.93 2.52
N VAL A 138 7.78 -27.48 2.65
CA VAL A 138 8.78 -27.04 3.61
C VAL A 138 9.89 -26.30 2.89
N ASP A 139 10.16 -25.09 3.35
CA ASP A 139 11.31 -24.27 2.98
C ASP A 139 12.18 -24.02 4.23
N GLU A 140 13.39 -23.50 4.06
CA GLU A 140 14.29 -23.17 5.18
C GLU A 140 13.69 -22.14 6.14
N SER A 141 12.85 -21.23 5.63
CA SER A 141 12.31 -20.10 6.38
C SER A 141 10.81 -20.18 6.65
N SER A 142 10.10 -21.10 5.99
CA SER A 142 8.64 -21.16 6.02
C SER A 142 8.11 -22.57 5.76
N THR A 143 6.87 -22.80 6.16
CA THR A 143 6.15 -24.04 5.87
C THR A 143 4.75 -23.68 5.44
N ILE A 144 4.35 -24.16 4.26
CA ILE A 144 3.05 -23.87 3.65
C ILE A 144 2.22 -25.14 3.70
N LEU A 145 1.06 -25.07 4.34
CA LEU A 145 0.07 -26.15 4.35
C LEU A 145 -0.94 -25.92 3.23
N VAL A 146 -1.04 -26.87 2.31
CA VAL A 146 -2.07 -26.93 1.27
C VAL A 146 -3.20 -27.78 1.82
N GLU A 147 -4.32 -27.15 2.16
CA GLU A 147 -5.47 -27.83 2.74
C GLU A 147 -6.19 -28.72 1.72
N PRO A 148 -6.95 -29.74 2.18
CA PRO A 148 -7.84 -30.52 1.31
C PRO A 148 -8.77 -29.60 0.51
N GLY A 149 -8.90 -29.86 -0.80
CA GLY A 149 -9.70 -29.02 -1.71
C GLY A 149 -8.98 -27.77 -2.22
N CYS A 150 -7.72 -27.54 -1.83
CA CYS A 150 -6.85 -26.56 -2.45
C CYS A 150 -5.80 -27.24 -3.34
N THR A 151 -5.33 -26.52 -4.35
CA THR A 151 -4.24 -26.95 -5.23
C THR A 151 -3.14 -25.89 -5.21
N ALA A 152 -1.90 -26.29 -4.94
CA ALA A 152 -0.74 -25.42 -5.02
C ALA A 152 0.00 -25.61 -6.35
N ARG A 153 0.36 -24.50 -7.00
CA ARG A 153 1.10 -24.49 -8.27
C ARG A 153 2.34 -23.62 -8.17
N ILE A 154 3.46 -24.12 -8.69
CA ILE A 154 4.72 -23.35 -8.72
C ILE A 154 4.79 -22.51 -9.99
N THR A 155 5.00 -21.20 -9.82
CA THR A 155 5.13 -20.24 -10.92
C THR A 155 6.52 -20.28 -11.54
N GLN A 156 6.69 -19.61 -12.69
CA GLN A 156 7.98 -19.54 -13.40
C GLN A 156 9.12 -18.90 -12.59
N TYR A 157 8.80 -18.18 -11.51
CA TYR A 157 9.76 -17.49 -10.64
C TYR A 157 9.90 -18.14 -9.26
N GLY A 158 9.24 -19.28 -9.03
CA GLY A 158 9.29 -20.01 -7.75
C GLY A 158 8.29 -19.52 -6.71
N ASP A 159 7.32 -18.68 -7.09
CA ASP A 159 6.21 -18.34 -6.21
C ASP A 159 5.25 -19.55 -6.09
N VAL A 160 4.58 -19.66 -4.95
CA VAL A 160 3.54 -20.67 -4.72
C VAL A 160 2.17 -20.01 -4.90
N GLU A 161 1.46 -20.39 -5.95
CA GLU A 161 0.08 -19.98 -6.21
C GLU A 161 -0.87 -21.02 -5.61
N ILE A 162 -1.76 -20.61 -4.70
CA ILE A 162 -2.75 -21.50 -4.09
C ILE A 162 -4.11 -21.20 -4.71
N MET A 163 -4.67 -22.20 -5.38
CA MET A 163 -6.04 -22.21 -5.88
C MET A 163 -6.92 -22.90 -4.88
N VAL A 164 -7.90 -22.18 -4.35
CA VAL A 164 -8.93 -22.75 -3.46
C VAL A 164 -10.05 -23.28 -4.35
N GLY A 165 -10.35 -24.58 -4.26
CA GLY A 165 -11.50 -25.17 -4.94
C GLY A 165 -12.81 -24.51 -4.48
N GLN A 166 -13.82 -24.50 -5.34
CA GLN A 166 -15.14 -23.98 -4.93
C GLN A 166 -15.67 -24.80 -3.75
N ASP A 167 -16.05 -24.08 -2.69
CA ASP A 167 -16.59 -24.60 -1.43
C ASP A 167 -17.38 -25.89 -1.63
N ILE A 168 -16.93 -26.95 -0.96
CA ILE A 168 -17.88 -27.88 -0.34
C ILE A 168 -18.75 -26.96 0.50
N LYS A 169 -20.02 -26.77 0.10
CA LYS A 169 -21.02 -26.09 0.92
C LYS A 169 -21.00 -26.76 2.29
N ARG A 170 -20.19 -26.25 3.22
CA ARG A 170 -20.35 -26.53 4.63
C ARG A 170 -21.68 -25.88 4.93
N ASP A 171 -22.69 -26.70 5.21
CA ASP A 171 -23.92 -26.23 5.81
C ASP A 171 -23.47 -25.45 7.04
N LEU A 172 -23.52 -24.12 6.96
CA LEU A 172 -23.17 -23.24 8.06
C LEU A 172 -24.27 -23.44 9.09
N GLY A 173 -24.11 -24.46 9.93
CA GLY A 173 -24.95 -24.69 11.08
C GLY A 173 -24.87 -23.43 11.97
N PRO A 174 -25.97 -23.02 12.60
CA PRO A 174 -26.08 -21.78 13.37
C PRO A 174 -25.19 -21.71 14.63
N GLU A 175 -24.34 -22.70 14.88
CA GLU A 175 -23.57 -22.87 16.12
C GLU A 175 -22.10 -22.40 16.03
N LEU A 176 -21.48 -22.40 14.83
CA LEU A 176 -20.28 -21.62 14.55
C LEU A 176 -20.78 -20.35 13.86
N ASP A 177 -20.59 -19.14 14.38
CA ASP A 177 -19.26 -18.57 14.32
C ASP A 177 -19.10 -17.31 15.21
N THR A 178 -19.52 -17.36 16.47
CA THR A 178 -19.39 -16.20 17.38
C THR A 178 -17.92 -15.77 17.53
N ILE A 179 -16.98 -16.71 17.46
CA ILE A 179 -15.55 -16.44 17.61
C ILE A 179 -14.96 -15.81 16.32
N ARG A 180 -15.18 -16.35 15.12
CA ARG A 180 -14.61 -15.70 13.92
C ARG A 180 -15.38 -14.42 13.57
N LEU A 181 -16.67 -14.31 13.89
CA LEU A 181 -17.40 -13.04 13.81
C LEU A 181 -16.80 -12.00 14.76
N SER A 182 -16.49 -12.37 16.00
CA SER A 182 -15.80 -11.48 16.95
C SER A 182 -14.42 -11.05 16.44
N VAL A 183 -13.65 -11.95 15.83
CA VAL A 183 -12.34 -11.63 15.25
C VAL A 183 -12.49 -10.71 14.03
N PHE A 184 -13.46 -10.98 13.17
CA PHE A 184 -13.77 -10.15 12.00
C PHE A 184 -14.20 -8.75 12.43
N SER A 185 -15.16 -8.64 13.35
CA SER A 185 -15.61 -7.36 13.91
C SER A 185 -14.47 -6.60 14.55
N HIS A 186 -13.62 -7.25 15.37
CA HIS A 186 -12.49 -6.58 16.02
C HIS A 186 -11.44 -6.09 15.02
N ARG A 187 -11.13 -6.88 13.97
CA ARG A 187 -10.18 -6.44 12.92
C ARG A 187 -10.73 -5.29 12.08
N PHE A 188 -12.02 -5.31 11.73
CA PHE A 188 -12.65 -4.18 11.03
C PHE A 188 -12.70 -2.91 11.88
N MET A 189 -13.04 -3.06 13.17
CA MET A 189 -13.08 -1.95 14.11
C MET A 189 -11.69 -1.35 14.31
N SER A 190 -10.63 -2.17 14.40
CA SER A 190 -9.25 -1.69 14.49
C SER A 190 -8.79 -0.92 13.25
N ILE A 191 -9.23 -1.32 12.05
CA ILE A 191 -8.94 -0.60 10.80
C ILE A 191 -9.72 0.74 10.77
N ALA A 192 -11.00 0.71 11.12
CA ALA A 192 -11.83 1.92 11.20
C ALA A 192 -11.32 2.91 12.25
N GLU A 193 -10.81 2.41 13.38
CA GLU A 193 -10.26 3.23 14.46
C GLU A 193 -8.88 3.81 14.12
N GLN A 194 -8.07 3.11 13.30
CA GLN A 194 -6.86 3.70 12.70
C GLN A 194 -7.21 4.81 11.71
N MET A 195 -8.22 4.60 10.85
CA MET A 195 -8.68 5.62 9.90
C MET A 195 -9.32 6.83 10.61
N GLY A 196 -10.08 6.59 11.68
CA GLY A 196 -10.68 7.63 12.52
C GLY A 196 -9.64 8.49 13.25
N ARG A 197 -8.58 7.88 13.79
CA ARG A 197 -7.45 8.61 14.38
C ARG A 197 -6.68 9.45 13.36
N VAL A 198 -6.52 8.95 12.13
CA VAL A 198 -5.93 9.72 11.02
C VAL A 198 -6.78 10.94 10.65
N LEU A 199 -8.11 10.83 10.69
CA LEU A 199 -9.01 11.96 10.50
C LEU A 199 -8.94 12.98 11.66
N HIS A 200 -8.91 12.49 12.91
CA HIS A 200 -8.86 13.36 14.11
C HIS A 200 -7.63 14.28 14.11
N TRP A 201 -6.46 13.79 13.68
CA TRP A 201 -5.26 14.61 13.56
C TRP A 201 -5.35 15.71 12.49
N ARG A 202 -6.26 15.56 11.53
CA ARG A 202 -6.50 16.55 10.47
C ARG A 202 -7.37 17.72 10.96
N ASP A 203 -8.21 17.48 11.96
CA ASP A 203 -9.11 18.47 12.55
C ASP A 203 -8.42 19.30 13.66
N GLU A 204 -7.52 18.68 14.45
CA GLU A 204 -6.88 19.37 15.59
C GLU A 204 -5.58 20.14 15.26
N ARG A 205 -5.00 19.94 14.07
CA ARG A 205 -3.70 20.57 13.69
C ARG A 205 -3.70 21.95 13.00
N PRO A 206 -4.80 22.71 12.78
CA PRO A 206 -4.66 24.09 12.27
C PRO A 206 -4.71 25.18 13.36
N VAL A 207 -5.19 24.91 14.58
CA VAL A 207 -5.52 26.01 15.53
C VAL A 207 -4.40 26.29 16.55
N GLN A 208 -3.72 25.26 17.07
CA GLN A 208 -2.68 25.44 18.10
C GLN A 208 -1.41 26.11 17.54
N GLU A 209 -1.03 25.82 16.29
CA GLU A 209 0.22 26.33 15.71
C GLU A 209 0.09 27.83 15.35
N ARG A 210 -1.09 28.28 14.88
CA ARG A 210 -1.36 29.71 14.61
C ARG A 210 -1.43 30.57 15.88
N LEU A 211 -1.90 30.01 17.01
CA LEU A 211 -1.97 30.71 18.30
C LEU A 211 -0.60 30.81 18.99
N MET A 212 0.28 29.84 18.78
CA MET A 212 1.65 29.86 19.30
C MET A 212 2.55 30.85 18.53
N GLU A 213 2.33 31.02 17.24
CA GLU A 213 3.16 31.89 16.39
C GLU A 213 2.83 33.38 16.56
N HIS A 214 1.55 33.73 16.73
CA HIS A 214 1.13 35.10 17.05
C HIS A 214 1.63 35.59 18.42
N ARG A 215 1.79 34.68 19.40
CA ARG A 215 2.38 35.03 20.71
C ARG A 215 3.89 35.22 20.65
N ARG A 216 4.60 34.60 19.70
CA ARG A 216 6.05 34.76 19.52
C ARG A 216 6.42 36.06 18.79
N THR A 217 5.60 36.48 17.82
CA THR A 217 5.81 37.76 17.11
C THR A 217 5.44 38.98 17.96
N ALA A 218 4.44 38.88 18.85
CA ALA A 218 4.07 39.96 19.76
C ALA A 218 5.11 40.25 20.86
N VAL A 219 5.88 39.24 21.30
CA VAL A 219 6.93 39.42 22.33
C VAL A 219 8.25 39.93 21.73
N ALA A 220 8.51 39.66 20.44
CA ALA A 220 9.71 40.14 19.74
C ALA A 220 9.65 41.62 19.32
N GLY A 221 8.45 42.21 19.22
CA GLY A 221 8.24 43.60 18.79
C GLY A 221 8.45 44.67 19.86
N ASN A 222 8.70 44.31 21.14
CA ASN A 222 8.72 45.28 22.24
C ASN A 222 10.11 45.54 22.87
N LYS A 223 11.19 45.35 22.10
CA LYS A 223 12.56 45.72 22.52
C LYS A 223 13.31 46.46 21.42
N GLN A 224 12.96 47.72 21.16
CA GLN A 224 13.84 48.69 20.49
C GLN A 224 13.35 50.15 20.71
N ASN A 225 13.70 50.71 21.86
CA ASN A 225 14.08 52.10 22.15
C ASN A 225 14.04 52.28 23.68
N PRO A 226 15.10 52.80 24.34
CA PRO A 226 15.58 54.18 24.15
C PRO A 226 17.12 54.32 24.15
N LEU A 227 17.68 55.39 23.60
CA LEU A 227 18.31 56.55 24.28
C LEU A 227 19.10 57.26 23.14
N GLY A 228 19.13 58.57 22.95
CA GLY A 228 19.16 59.66 23.91
C GLY A 228 20.31 60.57 23.48
N SER A 229 19.96 61.79 23.11
CA SER A 229 20.80 62.98 22.87
C SER A 229 22.12 63.07 23.63
N THR A 230 23.17 63.51 22.93
CA THR A 230 24.03 64.66 23.28
C THR A 230 24.56 65.28 22.00
#